data_AF-A0A954Q7G3-F1
#
_entry.id   AF-A0A954Q7G3-F1
#
_cell.length_a   1.000
_cell.length_b   1.000
_cell.length_c   1.000
_cell.angle_alpha   90.00
_cell.angle_beta   90.00
_cell.angle_gamma   90.00
#
_symmetry.space_group_name_H-M   'P 1'
#
loop_
_entity.id
_entity.type
_entity.pdbx_description
1 polymer ?
#
loop_
_entity_poly.entity_id
_entity_poly.type
_entity_poly.pdbx_seq_one_letter_code
_entity_poly.pdbx_strand_id
1 'polypeptide(L)' 'MPHHSELENRVKVKLFLADKYIRLARARKSKPAKSRLYRHAEHFRHQATILSRGLSL' A
#
# COMPACT_ATOMS: atom_id res chain seq x y z
N MET A 1 -22.32 4.78 11.84
CA MET A 1 -21.48 3.98 10.94
C MET A 1 -19.98 4.28 11.14
N PRO A 2 -19.39 3.98 12.31
CA PRO A 2 -17.96 4.23 12.55
C PRO A 2 -17.04 3.26 11.79
N HIS A 3 -17.51 2.04 11.48
CA HIS A 3 -16.71 1.02 10.82
C HIS A 3 -16.35 1.33 9.36
N HIS A 4 -17.23 2.00 8.61
CA HIS A 4 -16.98 2.36 7.21
C HIS A 4 -15.82 3.37 7.10
N SER A 5 -15.82 4.39 7.97
CA SER A 5 -14.76 5.39 8.04
C SER A 5 -13.41 4.80 8.45
N GLU A 6 -13.39 3.82 9.36
CA GLU A 6 -12.15 3.18 9.77
C GLU A 6 -11.55 2.32 8.66
N LEU A 7 -12.41 1.61 7.91
CA LEU A 7 -11.97 0.75 6.81
C LEU A 7 -11.48 1.57 5.61
N GLU A 8 -12.13 2.68 5.28
CA GLU A 8 -11.64 3.69 4.34
C GLU A 8 -10.29 4.27 4.75
N ASN A 9 -10.13 4.62 6.04
CA ASN A 9 -8.86 5.13 6.55
C ASN A 9 -7.74 4.08 6.41
N ARG A 10 -8.02 2.81 6.70
CA ARG A 10 -7.08 1.70 6.50
C ARG A 10 -6.68 1.57 5.03
N VAL A 11 -7.62 1.66 4.09
CA VAL A 11 -7.31 1.66 2.64
C VAL A 11 -6.36 2.81 2.30
N LYS A 12 -6.68 4.04 2.71
CA LYS A 12 -5.85 5.23 2.46
C LYS A 12 -4.42 5.07 3.00
N VAL A 13 -4.28 4.56 4.23
CA VAL A 13 -2.96 4.30 4.84
C VAL A 13 -2.17 3.27 4.04
N LYS A 14 -2.80 2.19 3.57
CA LYS A 14 -2.13 1.16 2.77
C LYS A 14 -1.66 1.70 1.42
N LEU A 15 -2.48 2.51 0.75
CA LEU A 15 -2.08 3.19 -0.49
C LEU A 15 -0.91 4.16 -0.25
N PHE A 16 -0.98 4.95 0.83
CA PHE A 16 0.12 5.86 1.21
C PHE A 16 1.44 5.11 1.45
N LEU A 17 1.39 3.98 2.15
CA LEU A 17 2.57 3.15 2.38
C LEU A 17 3.12 2.62 1.05
N ALA A 18 2.28 2.11 0.16
CA ALA A 18 2.71 1.66 -1.15
C ALA A 18 3.48 2.76 -1.92
N ASP A 19 2.94 3.97 -1.97
CA ASP A 19 3.58 5.12 -2.63
C ASP A 19 4.89 5.53 -1.96
N LYS A 20 4.95 5.48 -0.62
CA LYS A 20 6.20 5.70 0.13
C LYS A 20 7.26 4.69 -0.28
N TYR A 21 6.92 3.40 -0.36
CA TYR A 21 7.87 2.36 -0.77
C TYR A 21 8.30 2.50 -2.24
N ILE A 22 7.41 2.93 -3.15
CA ILE A 22 7.77 3.24 -4.54
C ILE A 22 8.78 4.40 -4.59
N ARG A 23 8.55 5.48 -3.84
CA ARG A 23 9.49 6.62 -3.77
C ARG A 23 10.84 6.21 -3.22
N LEU A 24 10.86 5.40 -2.15
CA LEU A 24 12.10 4.84 -1.59
C LEU A 24 12.83 3.93 -2.61
N ALA A 25 12.09 3.10 -3.35
CA ALA A 25 12.66 2.24 -4.38
C ALA A 25 13.31 3.06 -5.50
N ARG A 26 12.68 4.16 -5.93
CA ARG A 26 13.22 5.09 -6.93
C ARG A 26 14.50 5.78 -6.46
N ALA A 27 14.60 6.10 -5.16
CA ALA A 27 15.79 6.73 -4.58
C ALA A 27 16.97 5.75 -4.37
N ARG A 28 16.77 4.42 -4.50
CA ARG A 28 17.83 3.44 -4.27
C ARG A 28 18.59 3.06 -5.54
N LYS A 29 19.92 3.09 -5.43
CA LYS A 29 20.88 2.69 -6.48
C LYS A 29 21.05 1.16 -6.56
N SER A 30 20.94 0.46 -5.43
CA SER A 30 21.10 -1.01 -5.37
C SER A 30 19.88 -1.72 -5.97
N LYS A 31 20.10 -2.52 -7.02
CA LYS A 31 19.04 -3.32 -7.68
C LYS A 31 18.32 -4.27 -6.70
N PRO A 32 19.01 -5.05 -5.84
CA PRO A 32 18.34 -5.89 -4.85
C PRO A 32 17.49 -5.11 -3.85
N ALA A 33 18.00 -3.98 -3.34
CA ALA A 33 17.25 -3.16 -2.39
C ALA A 33 16.02 -2.53 -3.04
N LYS A 34 16.16 -2.05 -4.28
CA LYS A 34 15.06 -1.51 -5.09
C LYS A 34 13.96 -2.55 -5.31
N SER A 35 14.34 -3.79 -5.68
CA SER A 35 13.39 -4.90 -5.88
C SER A 35 12.62 -5.24 -4.59
N ARG A 36 13.30 -5.34 -3.44
CA ARG A 36 12.64 -5.57 -2.15
C ARG A 36 11.61 -4.47 -1.82
N LEU A 37 11.96 -3.21 -2.04
CA LEU A 37 11.07 -2.08 -1.79
C LEU A 37 9.85 -2.11 -2.72
N TYR A 38 10.00 -2.50 -3.99
CA TYR A 38 8.85 -2.68 -4.88
C TYR A 38 7.92 -3.81 -4.44
N ARG A 39 8.47 -4.95 -3.98
CA ARG A 39 7.66 -6.04 -3.43
C ARG A 39 6.83 -5.58 -2.22
N HIS A 40 7.41 -4.76 -1.35
CA HIS A 40 6.65 -4.15 -0.25
C HIS A 40 5.53 -3.24 -0.76
N ALA A 41 5.81 -2.41 -1.78
CA ALA A 41 4.79 -1.56 -2.37
C ALA A 41 3.62 -2.37 -2.97
N GLU A 42 3.92 -3.42 -3.73
CA GLU A 42 2.90 -4.33 -4.28
C GLU A 42 2.08 -4.98 -3.18
N HIS A 43 2.74 -5.45 -2.12
CA HIS A 43 2.06 -6.06 -0.98
C HIS A 43 1.03 -5.11 -0.35
N PHE A 44 1.41 -3.84 -0.13
CA PHE A 44 0.47 -2.85 0.40
C PHE A 44 -0.66 -2.49 -0.56
N ARG A 45 -0.40 -2.42 -1.88
CA ARG A 45 -1.46 -2.25 -2.89
C ARG A 45 -2.44 -3.41 -2.90
N HIS A 46 -1.94 -4.64 -2.75
CA HIS A 46 -2.78 -5.81 -2.68
C HIS A 46 -3.67 -5.79 -1.44
N GLN A 47 -3.11 -5.45 -0.27
CA GLN A 47 -3.90 -5.27 0.96
C GLN A 47 -4.96 -4.17 0.82
N ALA A 48 -4.61 -3.02 0.21
CA ALA A 48 -5.58 -1.96 -0.05
C ALA A 48 -6.72 -2.45 -0.96
N THR A 49 -6.40 -3.25 -1.97
CA THR A 49 -7.39 -3.82 -2.90
C THR A 49 -8.35 -4.77 -2.18
N ILE A 50 -7.83 -5.67 -1.34
CA ILE A 50 -8.68 -6.58 -0.54
C ILE A 50 -9.59 -5.79 0.39
N LEU A 51 -9.06 -4.81 1.12
CA LEU A 51 -9.84 -3.97 2.02
C LEU A 51 -10.91 -3.17 1.26
N SER A 52 -10.58 -2.64 0.08
CA SER A 52 -11.53 -1.86 -0.74
C SER A 52 -12.69 -2.73 -1.24
N ARG A 53 -12.47 -4.02 -1.51
CA ARG A 53 -13.57 -4.95 -1.83
C ARG A 53 -14.53 -5.12 -0.67
N GLY A 54 -14.04 -5.08 0.57
CA GLY A 54 -14.87 -5.09 1.77
C GLY A 54 -15.66 -3.80 2.02
N LEU A 55 -15.33 -2.69 1.34
CA LEU A 55 -16.15 -1.46 1.33
C LEU A 55 -17.28 -1.50 0.30
N SER A 56 -17.18 -2.36 -0.72
CA SER A 56 -18.16 -2.43 -1.82
C SER A 56 -19.28 -3.44 -1.58
N LEU A 57 -19.22 -4.18 -0.47
CA LEU A 57 -20.22 -5.15 -0.01
C LEU A 57 -21.02 -4.55 1.15
#